data_AF-G4CQ12-F1
#
_entry.id   AF-G4CQ12-F1
#
_cell.length_a   1.000
_cell.length_b   1.000
_cell.length_c   1.000
_cell.angle_alpha   90.00
_cell.angle_beta   90.00
_cell.angle_gamma   90.00
#
_symmetry.space_group_name_H-M   'P 1'
#
loop_
_entity.id
_entity.type
_entity.pdbx_description
1 polymer ?
#
loop_
_entity_poly.entity_id
_entity_poly.type
_entity_poly.pdbx_seq_one_letter_code
_entity_poly.pdbx_strand_id
1 'polypeptide(L)'
;MDYLRKMPFIIVFIDKKGHSYDDSSRDLNAYIQRHPLIIPRLHQPRFSAKILEIAAHQCGMRVVRRPADNLVPRNLTYVIRKNIFKNDEELWNFINKPENINSVK
;
A
#
# COMPACT_ATOMS: atom_id res chain seq x y z
N MET A 1 1.12 -9.74 13.82
CA MET A 1 -0.27 -9.26 13.73
C MET A 1 -0.39 -8.44 12.46
N ASP A 2 -1.49 -8.55 11.73
CA ASP A 2 -1.72 -7.75 10.52
C ASP A 2 -2.44 -6.44 10.89
N TYR A 3 -1.65 -5.39 11.13
CA TYR A 3 -2.16 -4.07 11.48
C TYR A 3 -2.68 -3.30 10.27
N LEU A 4 -2.22 -3.66 9.07
CA LEU A 4 -2.65 -3.02 7.83
C LEU A 4 -4.14 -3.27 7.55
N ARG A 5 -4.67 -4.45 7.92
CA ARG A 5 -6.11 -4.75 7.88
C ARG A 5 -6.99 -3.86 8.77
N LYS A 6 -6.41 -3.14 9.74
CA LYS A 6 -7.14 -2.16 10.55
C LYS A 6 -7.36 -0.82 9.84
N MET A 7 -6.70 -0.61 8.70
CA MET A 7 -6.80 0.63 7.93
C MET A 7 -8.07 0.62 7.06
N PRO A 8 -8.74 1.77 6.87
CA PRO A 8 -10.03 1.86 6.18
C PRO A 8 -9.87 1.94 4.65
N PHE A 9 -8.85 1.32 4.07
CA PHE A 9 -8.60 1.31 2.63
C PHE A 9 -7.93 0.02 2.19
N ILE A 10 -8.12 -0.34 0.92
CA ILE A 10 -7.55 -1.55 0.33
C ILE A 10 -6.08 -1.28 -0.01
N ILE A 11 -5.19 -2.10 0.53
CA ILE A 11 -3.75 -2.02 0.33
C ILE A 11 -3.33 -3.08 -0.67
N VAL A 12 -2.63 -2.66 -1.73
CA VAL A 12 -2.08 -3.53 -2.77
C VAL A 12 -0.57 -3.36 -2.77
N PHE A 13 0.18 -4.46 -2.67
CA PHE A 13 1.63 -4.41 -2.74
C PHE A 13 2.11 -4.62 -4.16
N ILE A 14 3.00 -3.73 -4.60
CA ILE A 14 3.82 -3.94 -5.80
C ILE A 14 5.24 -4.09 -5.30
N ASP A 15 5.65 -5.34 -5.10
CA ASP A 15 6.98 -5.70 -4.62
C ASP A 15 7.57 -6.80 -5.49
N LYS A 16 8.79 -6.60 -6.01
CA LYS A 16 9.54 -7.65 -6.73
C LYS A 16 10.22 -8.65 -5.80
N LYS A 17 10.35 -8.34 -4.50
CA LYS A 17 10.98 -9.21 -3.49
C LYS A 17 9.98 -10.11 -2.76
N GLY A 18 8.71 -9.71 -2.69
CA GLY A 18 7.67 -10.45 -1.98
C GLY A 18 6.94 -11.40 -2.92
N HIS A 19 6.73 -12.65 -2.49
CA HIS A 19 5.91 -13.61 -3.21
C HIS A 19 4.46 -13.64 -2.69
N SER A 20 4.23 -13.10 -1.49
CA SER A 20 2.94 -13.06 -0.82
C SER A 20 2.65 -11.69 -0.18
N TYR A 21 1.39 -11.48 0.20
CA TYR A 21 0.97 -10.33 1.00
C TYR A 21 1.71 -10.29 2.35
N ASP A 22 1.88 -11.44 3.00
CA ASP A 22 2.51 -11.54 4.33
C ASP A 22 3.98 -11.15 4.26
N ASP A 23 4.68 -11.49 3.17
CA ASP A 23 6.07 -11.07 2.95
C ASP A 23 6.17 -9.56 2.77
N SER A 24 5.30 -9.00 1.94
CA SER A 24 5.32 -7.58 1.58
C SER A 24 4.89 -6.67 2.74
N SER A 25 3.96 -7.16 3.57
CA SER A 25 3.43 -6.42 4.72
C SER A 25 4.30 -6.51 5.97
N ARG A 26 5.26 -7.44 6.02
CA ARG A 26 6.07 -7.75 7.21
C ARG A 26 6.78 -6.54 7.80
N ASP A 27 7.52 -5.82 6.97
CA ASP A 27 8.32 -4.66 7.41
C ASP A 27 7.43 -3.50 7.88
N LEU A 28 6.29 -3.30 7.21
CA LEU A 28 5.30 -2.28 7.60
C LEU A 28 4.63 -2.65 8.92
N ASN A 29 4.24 -3.91 9.09
CA ASN A 29 3.65 -4.40 10.33
C ASN A 29 4.66 -4.32 11.48
N ALA A 30 5.94 -4.62 11.25
CA ALA A 30 7.00 -4.47 12.24
C ALA A 30 7.20 -3.00 12.64
N TYR A 31 7.13 -2.07 11.69
CA TYR A 31 7.16 -0.63 11.99
C TYR A 31 5.99 -0.22 12.90
N ILE A 32 4.76 -0.61 12.55
CA ILE A 32 3.55 -0.27 13.33
C ILE A 32 3.61 -0.88 14.74
N GLN A 33 4.10 -2.12 14.86
CA GLN A 33 4.24 -2.83 16.13
C GLN A 33 5.14 -2.07 17.13
N ARG A 34 6.19 -1.39 16.64
CA ARG A 34 7.09 -0.57 17.49
C ARG A 34 6.44 0.70 18.04
N HIS A 35 5.23 1.05 17.59
CA HIS A 35 4.54 2.28 17.92
C HIS A 35 3.13 1.99 18.48
N PRO A 36 3.01 1.32 19.64
CA PRO A 36 1.73 0.80 20.13
C PRO A 36 0.62 1.87 20.26
N LEU A 37 0.99 3.12 20.54
CA LEU A 37 0.06 4.25 20.67
C LEU A 37 -0.70 4.59 19.37
N ILE A 38 -0.20 4.17 18.20
CA ILE A 38 -0.86 4.44 16.91
C ILE A 38 -1.92 3.38 16.59
N ILE A 39 -1.79 2.17 17.13
CA ILE A 39 -2.65 1.01 16.80
C ILE A 39 -4.14 1.31 17.00
N PRO A 40 -4.59 1.95 18.10
CA PRO A 40 -6.00 2.27 18.30
C PRO A 40 -6.56 3.22 17.24
N ARG A 41 -5.71 4.00 16.57
CA ARG A 41 -6.09 5.07 15.63
C ARG A 41 -5.99 4.66 14.17
N LEU A 42 -5.57 3.43 13.87
CA LEU A 42 -5.41 2.96 12.48
C LEU A 42 -6.72 2.92 11.68
N HIS A 43 -7.87 2.90 12.36
CA HIS A 43 -9.18 3.02 11.71
C HIS A 43 -9.46 4.42 11.16
N GLN A 44 -8.74 5.46 11.60
CA GLN A 44 -8.96 6.84 11.19
C GLN A 44 -8.29 7.11 9.82
N PRO A 45 -9.04 7.39 8.74
CA PRO A 45 -8.50 7.39 7.38
C PRO A 45 -7.31 8.31 7.15
N ARG A 46 -7.40 9.56 7.62
CA ARG A 46 -6.32 10.55 7.46
C ARG A 46 -5.07 10.15 8.24
N PHE A 47 -5.26 9.62 9.44
CA PHE A 47 -4.17 9.22 10.31
C PHE A 47 -3.46 7.97 9.77
N SER A 48 -4.21 6.92 9.43
CA SER A 48 -3.64 5.69 8.90
C SER A 48 -2.95 5.86 7.58
N ALA A 49 -3.48 6.72 6.68
CA ALA A 49 -2.78 7.02 5.44
C ALA A 49 -1.43 7.71 5.69
N LYS A 50 -1.37 8.62 6.67
CA LYS A 50 -0.10 9.27 7.04
C LYS A 50 0.89 8.28 7.69
N ILE A 51 0.40 7.42 8.58
CA ILE A 51 1.23 6.36 9.18
C ILE A 51 1.75 5.41 8.11
N LEU A 52 0.92 5.01 7.16
CA LEU A 52 1.32 4.15 6.04
C LEU A 52 2.42 4.80 5.20
N GLU A 53 2.27 6.09 4.87
CA GLU A 53 3.28 6.86 4.13
C GLU A 53 4.63 6.87 4.86
N ILE A 54 4.63 7.12 6.18
CA ILE A 54 5.85 7.14 6.99
C ILE A 54 6.48 5.74 7.07
N ALA A 55 5.67 4.72 7.38
CA ALA A 55 6.11 3.34 7.49
C ALA A 55 6.71 2.85 6.16
N ALA A 56 6.01 3.07 5.06
CA ALA A 56 6.46 2.73 3.71
C ALA A 56 7.78 3.44 3.38
N HIS A 57 7.89 4.74 3.69
CA HIS A 57 9.11 5.50 3.43
C HIS A 57 10.32 4.91 4.16
N GLN A 58 10.18 4.56 5.44
CA GLN A 58 11.25 3.91 6.23
C GLN A 58 11.61 2.53 5.70
N CYS A 59 10.65 1.80 5.13
CA CYS A 59 10.87 0.48 4.54
C CYS A 59 11.37 0.51 3.08
N GLY A 60 11.74 1.69 2.57
CA GLY A 60 12.18 1.84 1.18
C GLY A 60 11.07 1.62 0.16
N MET A 61 9.84 1.98 0.52
CA MET A 61 8.65 1.91 -0.32
C MET A 61 8.02 3.30 -0.49
N ARG A 62 7.08 3.43 -1.43
CA ARG A 62 6.25 4.62 -1.67
C ARG A 62 4.79 4.23 -1.67
N VAL A 63 3.93 5.13 -1.19
CA VAL A 63 2.47 4.95 -1.23
C VAL A 63 1.91 5.75 -2.39
N VAL A 64 1.05 5.14 -3.19
CA VAL A 64 0.35 5.77 -4.31
C VAL A 64 -1.13 5.47 -4.20
N ARG A 65 -1.96 6.50 -4.22
CA ARG A 65 -3.41 6.34 -4.16
C ARG A 65 -3.97 6.37 -5.56
N ARG A 66 -4.80 5.37 -5.89
CA ARG A 66 -5.61 5.34 -7.09
C ARG A 66 -7.07 5.55 -6.69
N PRO A 67 -7.65 6.72 -7.00
CA PRO A 67 -9.08 6.97 -6.79
C PRO A 67 -9.94 5.97 -7.57
N ALA A 68 -11.17 5.78 -7.11
CA ALA A 68 -12.18 5.06 -7.85
C ALA A 68 -12.53 5.81 -9.16
N ASP A 69 -12.75 5.05 -10.23
CA ASP A 69 -13.12 5.51 -11.56
C ASP A 69 -13.99 4.43 -12.25
N ASN A 70 -14.30 4.61 -13.54
CA ASN A 70 -15.08 3.64 -14.31
C ASN A 70 -14.39 2.27 -14.46
N LEU A 71 -13.07 2.19 -14.24
CA LEU A 71 -12.28 0.96 -14.34
C LEU A 71 -12.10 0.28 -12.98
N VAL A 72 -12.04 1.06 -11.90
CA VAL A 72 -11.84 0.59 -10.52
C VAL A 72 -12.95 1.16 -9.63
N PRO A 73 -13.91 0.36 -9.15
CA PRO A 73 -15.08 0.86 -8.41
C PRO A 73 -14.76 1.34 -6.98
N ARG A 74 -13.51 1.18 -6.51
CA ARG A 74 -13.10 1.46 -5.13
C ARG A 74 -11.72 2.08 -5.07
N ASN A 75 -11.48 2.91 -4.05
CA ASN A 75 -10.17 3.52 -3.83
C ASN A 75 -9.14 2.44 -3.48
N LEU A 76 -8.02 2.42 -4.21
CA LEU A 76 -6.90 1.53 -3.96
C LEU A 76 -5.69 2.31 -3.47
N THR A 77 -4.98 1.72 -2.50
CA THR A 77 -3.73 2.25 -1.96
C THR A 77 -2.60 1.29 -2.31
N TYR A 78 -1.78 1.68 -3.28
CA TYR A 78 -0.63 0.90 -3.71
C TYR A 78 0.58 1.22 -2.84
N VAL A 79 1.25 0.19 -2.33
CA VAL A 79 2.54 0.28 -1.65
C VAL A 79 3.58 -0.35 -2.56
N ILE A 80 4.49 0.48 -3.07
CA ILE A 80 5.43 0.11 -4.14
C ILE A 80 6.85 0.20 -3.61
N ARG A 81 7.67 -0.83 -3.79
CA ARG A 81 9.09 -0.76 -3.43
C ARG A 81 9.82 0.26 -4.33
N LYS A 82 10.70 1.07 -3.74
CA LYS A 82 11.54 2.02 -4.49
C LYS A 82 12.34 1.26 -5.56
N ASN A 83 12.56 1.91 -6.70
CA ASN A 83 13.30 1.38 -7.86
C ASN A 83 12.63 0.24 -8.64
N ILE A 84 11.34 -0.07 -8.42
CA ILE A 84 10.61 -1.00 -9.29
C ILE A 84 10.34 -0.40 -10.67
N PHE A 85 9.95 0.86 -10.69
CA PHE A 85 9.66 1.63 -11.90
C PHE A 85 10.71 2.73 -12.06
N LYS A 86 11.11 3.03 -13.30
CA LYS A 86 12.11 4.06 -13.59
C LYS A 86 11.53 5.46 -13.46
N ASN A 87 10.25 5.62 -13.78
CA ASN A 87 9.54 6.90 -13.72
C ASN A 87 8.06 6.68 -13.34
N ASP A 88 7.35 7.78 -13.13
CA ASP A 88 5.92 7.74 -12.76
C ASP A 88 5.03 7.29 -13.92
N GLU A 89 5.44 7.48 -15.17
CA GLU A 89 4.67 7.05 -16.34
C GLU A 89 4.61 5.52 -16.42
N GLU A 90 5.74 4.83 -16.27
CA GLU A 90 5.80 3.36 -16.22
C GLU A 90 4.94 2.81 -15.08
N LEU A 91 4.99 3.46 -13.91
CA LEU A 91 4.15 3.10 -12.78
C LEU A 91 2.67 3.22 -13.12
N TRP A 92 2.24 4.40 -13.60
CA TRP A 92 0.83 4.63 -13.89
C TRP A 92 0.35 3.73 -15.02
N ASN A 93 1.17 3.49 -16.05
CA ASN A 93 0.87 2.51 -17.09
C ASN A 93 0.65 1.12 -16.49
N PHE A 94 1.54 0.66 -15.59
CA PHE A 94 1.36 -0.62 -14.90
C PHE A 94 0.05 -0.67 -14.10
N ILE A 95 -0.22 0.32 -13.25
CA ILE A 95 -1.44 0.35 -12.42
C ILE A 95 -2.71 0.43 -13.30
N ASN A 96 -2.65 1.11 -14.45
CA ASN A 96 -3.77 1.25 -15.38
C ASN A 96 -4.01 0.03 -16.29
N LYS A 97 -3.11 -0.95 -16.33
CA LYS A 97 -3.30 -2.13 -17.18
C LYS A 97 -4.50 -2.97 -16.72
N PRO A 98 -5.38 -3.41 -17.63
CA PRO A 98 -6.56 -4.21 -17.30
C PRO A 98 -6.24 -5.48 -16.50
N GLU A 99 -5.14 -6.17 -16.82
CA GLU A 99 -4.67 -7.36 -16.09
C GLU A 99 -4.42 -7.08 -14.60
N ASN A 100 -3.78 -5.95 -14.30
CA ASN A 100 -3.45 -5.57 -12.93
C ASN A 100 -4.68 -5.04 -12.20
N ILE A 101 -5.56 -4.31 -12.87
CA ILE A 101 -6.83 -3.86 -12.28
C ILE A 101 -7.71 -5.06 -11.91
N ASN A 102 -7.83 -6.06 -12.80
CA ASN A 102 -8.65 -7.24 -12.55
C ASN A 102 -8.07 -8.15 -11.45
N SER A 103 -6.76 -8.14 -11.24
CA SER A 103 -6.12 -8.90 -10.15
C SER A 103 -6.51 -8.41 -8.74
N VAL A 104 -7.07 -7.20 -8.65
CA VAL A 104 -7.48 -6.56 -7.39
C VAL A 104 -9.00 -6.67 -7.17
N LYS A 105 -9.76 -7.37 -8.03
CA LYS A 105 -11.22 -7.55 -7.88
C LYS A 105 -11.59 -8.48 -6.72
#